data_AF-A0A420M745-F1
#
_entry.id   AF-A0A420M745-F1
#
_cell.length_a   1.000
_cell.length_b   1.000
_cell.length_c   1.000
_cell.angle_alpha   90.00
_cell.angle_beta   90.00
_cell.angle_gamma   90.00
#
_symmetry.space_group_name_H-M   'P 1'
#
loop_
_entity.id
_entity.type
_entity.pdbx_description
1 polymer ?
#
loop_
_entity_poly.entity_id
_entity_poly.type
_entity_poly.pdbx_seq_one_letter_code
_entity_poly.pdbx_strand_id
1 'polypeptide(L)'
;MEGQSTDVHPNTRACQGSDGKEGAEDAETDDENVEAWELEDDDDDESDYDDSGYYDDVEGNTAGTQQNLFAGALGDSTASASGQFLELLFQLCVMLSTESYVDWQPSSTLLIYFSGILGFSADCQRFQLARQYCSKLSAIIYIQRMLFLEQALPLREYQSIGIPQRPDAGQFECFNEFRAKYMVLGSQYPLAELISLRDFGRNIARTEPPSMLFHWSNDGETVSHATFQITMNNFRKLADYFITQAEALCDQLMFGLHPHVDLSKIKDDMSSSKSGYSFINCPGNGLESAYLELLVHAYTAGKDGLAKDGVWKWHAVTAYLKQVRKMEEQLAGGLYTACGQTPRVRELVSLEYENGPNTACGVHIWGGYMAYIICHHKAKRLTNREFYVVRFLPVRLGHVLFKYLVYIRRVADLLRREQLGTDRSAQQCLQTRLLFHHNGRPWPTSHLTDVVAKATLEVWRQRINVRTYRQLAIAVTEKHVREVVGIGHSSVGSHMD
;
A
#
# COMPACT_ATOMS: atom_id res chain seq x y z
N MET A 1 -54.27 19.03 57.68
CA MET A 1 -53.14 18.95 56.74
C MET A 1 -53.67 18.16 55.55
N GLU A 2 -54.46 18.85 54.71
CA GLU A 2 -54.04 19.41 53.41
C GLU A 2 -53.53 18.29 52.48
N GLY A 3 -54.09 18.03 51.29
CA GLY A 3 -55.16 18.65 50.52
C GLY A 3 -55.11 18.10 49.08
N GLN A 4 -56.19 17.42 48.69
CA GLN A 4 -56.77 17.18 47.36
C GLN A 4 -55.94 16.89 46.09
N SER A 5 -56.37 15.78 45.46
CA SER A 5 -56.23 15.35 44.07
C SER A 5 -57.12 16.17 43.10
N THR A 6 -56.72 16.28 41.83
CA THR A 6 -57.61 16.12 40.65
C THR A 6 -56.80 15.95 39.36
N ASP A 7 -57.21 14.96 38.55
CA ASP A 7 -56.82 14.69 37.15
C ASP A 7 -57.43 15.70 36.15
N VAL A 8 -56.86 15.78 34.92
CA VAL A 8 -57.52 15.65 33.59
C VAL A 8 -56.60 16.11 32.42
N HIS A 9 -56.48 15.26 31.39
CA HIS A 9 -55.86 15.42 30.05
C HIS A 9 -56.76 16.22 29.06
N PRO A 10 -56.45 16.31 27.73
CA PRO A 10 -55.44 17.08 26.99
C PRO A 10 -56.11 18.14 26.06
N ASN A 11 -55.37 19.05 25.40
CA ASN A 11 -55.93 19.75 24.23
C ASN A 11 -54.89 20.16 23.19
N THR A 12 -55.20 19.81 21.95
CA THR A 12 -54.47 20.07 20.70
C THR A 12 -54.96 21.38 20.09
N ARG A 13 -54.05 22.21 19.56
CA ARG A 13 -54.41 23.15 18.47
C ARG A 13 -53.19 23.56 17.64
N ALA A 14 -53.22 23.16 16.37
CA ALA A 14 -52.41 23.72 15.30
C ALA A 14 -53.09 25.00 14.76
N CYS A 15 -52.29 25.95 14.25
CA CYS A 15 -52.52 26.67 12.98
C CYS A 15 -51.46 27.76 12.71
N GLN A 16 -50.66 27.54 11.66
CA GLN A 16 -50.33 28.45 10.55
C GLN A 16 -49.77 29.87 10.81
N GLY A 17 -48.50 30.05 10.44
CA GLY A 17 -48.06 30.89 9.31
C GLY A 17 -48.10 32.42 9.44
N SER A 18 -46.91 33.04 9.50
CA SER A 18 -46.68 34.35 8.86
C SER A 18 -45.22 34.52 8.47
N ASP A 19 -45.01 34.85 7.20
CA ASP A 19 -43.76 35.18 6.54
C ASP A 19 -42.93 36.28 7.24
N GLY A 20 -41.61 36.11 7.21
CA GLY A 20 -40.62 37.12 7.56
C GLY A 20 -39.24 36.70 7.06
N LYS A 21 -38.84 37.22 5.91
CA LYS A 21 -37.53 37.03 5.24
C LYS A 21 -36.38 37.55 6.09
N GLU A 22 -35.31 36.77 6.17
CA GLU A 22 -33.87 37.10 6.34
C GLU A 22 -33.17 35.72 6.41
N GLY A 23 -32.20 35.30 5.60
CA GLY A 23 -31.18 35.99 4.84
C GLY A 23 -29.82 35.42 5.29
N ALA A 24 -29.41 34.28 4.74
CA ALA A 24 -28.01 33.82 4.68
C ALA A 24 -27.93 32.45 4.02
N GLU A 25 -27.30 32.43 2.86
CA GLU A 25 -26.90 31.25 2.09
C GLU A 25 -25.65 30.66 2.74
N ASP A 26 -25.76 29.54 3.42
CA ASP A 26 -24.58 28.72 3.73
C ASP A 26 -24.48 27.66 2.62
N ALA A 27 -23.83 28.07 1.54
CA ALA A 27 -23.32 27.17 0.53
C ALA A 27 -22.24 26.30 1.19
N GLU A 28 -22.61 25.08 1.58
CA GLU A 28 -21.66 24.05 1.97
C GLU A 28 -20.73 23.80 0.79
N THR A 29 -19.55 24.40 0.89
CA THR A 29 -18.44 24.20 -0.02
C THR A 29 -17.82 22.88 0.41
N ASP A 30 -18.23 21.82 -0.27
CA ASP A 30 -17.67 20.47 -0.14
C ASP A 30 -16.23 20.52 -0.69
N ASP A 31 -15.31 21.04 0.11
CA ASP A 31 -13.88 21.09 -0.21
C ASP A 31 -13.29 19.67 -0.05
N GLU A 32 -13.49 18.89 -1.12
CA GLU A 32 -12.78 17.66 -1.43
C GLU A 32 -11.26 17.92 -1.51
N ASN A 33 -10.57 18.04 -0.37
CA ASN A 33 -9.09 18.06 -0.33
C ASN A 33 -8.48 17.56 1.00
N VAL A 34 -9.17 16.65 1.69
CA VAL A 34 -8.79 16.17 3.03
C VAL A 34 -7.74 15.04 2.99
N GLU A 35 -7.33 14.58 1.82
CA GLU A 35 -6.43 13.41 1.66
C GLU A 35 -4.92 13.74 1.69
N ALA A 36 -4.54 15.02 1.86
CA ALA A 36 -3.12 15.43 1.86
C ALA A 36 -2.42 15.28 3.22
N TRP A 37 -3.15 15.02 4.31
CA TRP A 37 -2.63 15.17 5.69
C TRP A 37 -2.65 13.93 6.55
N GLU A 38 -2.92 12.75 5.98
CA GLU A 38 -2.63 11.50 6.67
C GLU A 38 -1.11 11.26 6.67
N LEU A 39 -0.41 11.92 7.59
CA LEU A 39 0.89 11.48 8.08
C LEU A 39 0.65 10.16 8.81
N GLU A 40 0.64 9.06 8.06
CA GLU A 40 0.84 7.74 8.61
C GLU A 40 2.26 7.72 9.18
N ASP A 41 2.34 7.77 10.51
CA ASP A 41 3.50 7.27 11.24
C ASP A 41 3.56 5.76 10.93
N ASP A 42 4.23 5.42 9.82
CA ASP A 42 4.81 4.10 9.59
C ASP A 42 5.89 3.93 10.67
N ASP A 43 5.46 3.52 11.86
CA ASP A 43 6.29 2.72 12.73
C ASP A 43 6.55 1.43 11.94
N ASP A 44 7.74 1.32 11.34
CA ASP A 44 8.33 0.07 10.83
C ASP A 44 8.63 -0.88 12.01
N ASP A 45 7.68 -1.05 12.94
CA ASP A 45 7.55 -2.31 13.68
C ASP A 45 6.74 -3.22 12.75
N GLU A 46 7.49 -3.95 11.94
CA GLU A 46 7.09 -5.14 11.19
C GLU A 46 6.24 -6.05 12.11
N SER A 47 4.94 -5.83 12.12
CA SER A 47 3.94 -6.83 12.48
C SER A 47 3.03 -6.96 11.28
N ASP A 48 3.27 -8.05 10.54
CA ASP A 48 2.47 -8.53 9.44
C ASP A 48 0.98 -8.55 9.82
N TYR A 49 0.25 -7.48 9.50
CA TYR A 49 -1.18 -7.53 9.35
C TYR A 49 -1.48 -7.66 7.86
N ASP A 50 -1.49 -8.92 7.44
CA ASP A 50 -2.03 -9.39 6.18
C ASP A 50 -3.51 -8.97 6.07
N ASP A 51 -3.75 -7.83 5.40
CA ASP A 51 -5.07 -7.42 4.92
C ASP A 51 -5.11 -7.73 3.41
N SER A 52 -5.24 -9.01 3.08
CA SER A 52 -5.58 -9.48 1.74
C SER A 52 -6.82 -10.39 1.78
N GLY A 53 -7.98 -9.77 2.01
CA GLY A 53 -9.26 -10.37 1.69
C GLY A 53 -9.46 -10.47 0.18
N TYR A 54 -8.92 -11.51 -0.45
CA TYR A 54 -9.36 -11.97 -1.77
C TYR A 54 -9.32 -13.50 -1.80
N TYR A 55 -10.49 -14.12 -1.60
CA TYR A 55 -10.68 -15.55 -1.79
C TYR A 55 -10.56 -15.85 -3.29
N ASP A 56 -9.56 -16.65 -3.67
CA ASP A 56 -9.60 -17.40 -4.93
C ASP A 56 -9.90 -18.86 -4.56
N ASP A 57 -11.12 -19.28 -4.84
CA ASP A 57 -11.56 -20.67 -4.68
C ASP A 57 -10.80 -21.54 -5.70
N VAL A 58 -9.87 -22.35 -5.20
CA VAL A 58 -9.41 -23.55 -5.92
C VAL A 58 -9.49 -24.74 -4.96
N GLU A 59 -10.63 -25.39 -4.96
CA GLU A 59 -10.73 -26.78 -4.52
C GLU A 59 -9.84 -27.67 -5.40
N GLY A 60 -8.99 -28.49 -4.77
CA GLY A 60 -8.24 -29.52 -5.50
C GLY A 60 -7.07 -30.14 -4.75
N ASN A 61 -7.36 -31.02 -3.78
CA ASN A 61 -6.56 -32.16 -3.33
C ASN A 61 -5.05 -32.19 -3.66
N THR A 62 -4.21 -32.09 -2.63
CA THR A 62 -3.14 -33.08 -2.40
C THR A 62 -2.75 -33.11 -0.92
N ALA A 63 -3.25 -34.13 -0.21
CA ALA A 63 -2.67 -34.60 1.03
C ALA A 63 -1.26 -35.14 0.74
N GLY A 64 -0.24 -34.35 1.08
CA GLY A 64 1.17 -34.74 1.05
C GLY A 64 1.59 -35.25 2.43
N THR A 65 1.41 -36.54 2.67
CA THR A 65 1.88 -37.24 3.86
C THR A 65 3.41 -37.23 3.92
N GLN A 66 4.00 -36.32 4.71
CA GLN A 66 5.37 -36.50 5.19
C GLN A 66 5.34 -37.53 6.33
N GLN A 67 5.60 -38.79 5.99
CA GLN A 67 5.85 -39.84 6.97
C GLN A 67 7.19 -39.57 7.66
N ASN A 68 7.15 -38.90 8.81
CA ASN A 68 8.20 -39.01 9.83
C ASN A 68 7.89 -40.22 10.71
N LEU A 69 8.25 -41.41 10.21
CA LEU A 69 8.36 -42.62 11.01
C LEU A 69 9.54 -42.46 11.97
N PHE A 70 9.33 -41.82 13.13
CA PHE A 70 10.07 -41.93 14.41
C PHE A 70 9.79 -40.75 15.40
N ALA A 71 8.61 -40.13 15.37
CA ALA A 71 8.21 -39.07 16.32
C ALA A 71 6.79 -39.23 16.93
N GLY A 72 6.15 -40.40 16.74
CA GLY A 72 4.69 -40.56 16.88
C GLY A 72 4.08 -40.68 18.29
N ALA A 73 4.77 -40.28 19.36
CA ALA A 73 4.18 -40.35 20.71
C ALA A 73 4.47 -39.12 21.60
N LEU A 74 5.59 -38.42 21.39
CA LEU A 74 5.92 -37.22 22.15
C LEU A 74 5.47 -35.93 21.44
N GLY A 75 5.39 -35.94 20.10
CA GLY A 75 4.96 -34.78 19.29
C GLY A 75 3.46 -34.52 19.33
N ASP A 76 2.65 -35.55 19.58
CA ASP A 76 1.18 -35.44 19.60
C ASP A 76 0.68 -34.78 20.89
N SER A 77 1.34 -35.09 22.02
CA SER A 77 1.06 -34.47 23.32
C SER A 77 1.48 -33.00 23.38
N THR A 78 2.64 -32.65 22.79
CA THR A 78 3.10 -31.26 22.74
C THR A 78 2.31 -30.42 21.72
N ALA A 79 1.92 -30.98 20.58
CA ALA A 79 1.03 -30.32 19.63
C ALA A 79 -0.39 -30.11 20.21
N SER A 80 -0.92 -31.11 20.91
CA SER A 80 -2.21 -31.02 21.62
C SER A 80 -2.19 -29.98 22.75
N ALA A 81 -1.15 -29.97 23.58
CA ALA A 81 -0.98 -28.97 24.64
C ALA A 81 -0.81 -27.54 24.09
N SER A 82 -0.08 -27.40 22.97
CA SER A 82 0.05 -26.12 22.26
C SER A 82 -1.29 -25.64 21.69
N GLY A 83 -2.07 -26.53 21.09
CA GLY A 83 -3.43 -26.23 20.63
C GLY A 83 -4.33 -25.74 21.76
N GLN A 84 -4.40 -26.49 22.86
CA GLN A 84 -5.18 -26.11 24.05
C GLN A 84 -4.77 -24.75 24.62
N PHE A 85 -3.47 -24.46 24.68
CA PHE A 85 -2.98 -23.16 25.15
C PHE A 85 -3.48 -22.01 24.26
N LEU A 86 -3.44 -22.17 22.93
CA LEU A 86 -3.93 -21.15 22.00
C LEU A 86 -5.45 -20.94 22.11
N GLU A 87 -6.22 -21.99 22.32
CA GLU A 87 -7.67 -21.88 22.56
C GLU A 87 -7.97 -21.10 23.85
N LEU A 88 -7.26 -21.40 24.94
CA LEU A 88 -7.41 -20.67 26.21
C LEU A 88 -6.97 -19.21 26.11
N LEU A 89 -5.90 -18.93 25.36
CA LEU A 89 -5.46 -17.57 25.08
C LEU A 89 -6.50 -16.80 24.27
N PHE A 90 -7.09 -17.43 23.25
CA PHE A 90 -8.19 -16.85 22.49
C PHE A 90 -9.38 -16.51 23.38
N GLN A 91 -9.81 -17.44 24.24
CA GLN A 91 -10.89 -17.21 25.19
C GLN A 91 -10.58 -16.05 26.15
N LEU A 92 -9.35 -15.97 26.68
CA LEU A 92 -8.92 -14.86 27.52
C LEU A 92 -9.01 -13.52 26.77
N CYS A 93 -8.50 -13.45 25.54
CA CYS A 93 -8.57 -12.23 24.72
C CYS A 93 -10.01 -11.78 24.47
N VAL A 94 -10.93 -12.72 24.18
CA VAL A 94 -12.36 -12.43 23.99
C VAL A 94 -12.99 -11.96 25.30
N MET A 95 -12.68 -12.59 26.44
CA MET A 95 -13.20 -12.16 27.76
C MET A 95 -12.78 -10.73 28.08
N LEU A 96 -11.50 -10.37 27.88
CA LEU A 96 -11.02 -9.01 28.09
C LEU A 96 -11.67 -8.00 27.14
N SER A 97 -11.98 -8.42 25.92
CA SER A 97 -12.63 -7.56 24.91
C SER A 97 -14.14 -7.41 25.13
N THR A 98 -14.75 -8.28 25.94
CA THR A 98 -16.20 -8.30 26.23
C THR A 98 -16.52 -8.02 27.70
N GLU A 99 -15.52 -7.55 28.47
CA GLU A 99 -15.68 -7.13 29.86
C GLU A 99 -16.68 -5.97 29.97
N SER A 100 -17.68 -6.09 30.83
CA SER A 100 -18.68 -5.05 31.05
C SER A 100 -18.15 -3.95 31.99
N TYR A 101 -18.61 -2.72 31.79
CA TYR A 101 -18.25 -1.61 32.67
C TYR A 101 -18.79 -1.83 34.08
N VAL A 102 -18.01 -1.40 35.08
CA VAL A 102 -18.43 -1.27 36.47
C VAL A 102 -18.75 0.20 36.72
N ASP A 103 -19.89 0.48 37.35
CA ASP A 103 -20.36 1.83 37.66
C ASP A 103 -20.35 2.80 36.46
N TRP A 104 -20.60 2.26 35.26
CA TRP A 104 -20.61 3.00 33.99
C TRP A 104 -19.27 3.66 33.64
N GLN A 105 -18.15 3.15 34.18
CA GLN A 105 -16.80 3.65 33.91
C GLN A 105 -16.08 2.75 32.90
N PRO A 106 -15.75 3.24 31.69
CA PRO A 106 -15.01 2.41 30.72
C PRO A 106 -13.64 1.97 31.24
N SER A 107 -12.97 2.83 32.02
CA SER A 107 -11.67 2.55 32.65
C SER A 107 -11.70 1.47 33.72
N SER A 108 -12.88 0.96 34.10
CA SER A 108 -12.97 -0.20 35.00
C SER A 108 -12.55 -1.50 34.30
N THR A 109 -12.59 -1.54 32.97
CA THR A 109 -12.20 -2.71 32.19
C THR A 109 -10.70 -2.74 31.98
N LEU A 110 -10.10 -3.93 32.05
CA LEU A 110 -8.65 -4.09 31.95
C LEU A 110 -8.13 -3.60 30.59
N LEU A 111 -8.87 -3.87 29.51
CA LEU A 111 -8.45 -3.51 28.17
C LEU A 111 -8.44 -1.99 27.96
N ILE A 112 -9.46 -1.27 28.43
CA ILE A 112 -9.49 0.20 28.33
C ILE A 112 -8.42 0.81 29.23
N TYR A 113 -8.26 0.31 30.45
CA TYR A 113 -7.20 0.77 31.36
C TYR A 113 -5.81 0.59 30.74
N PHE A 114 -5.52 -0.60 30.20
CA PHE A 114 -4.27 -0.88 29.49
C PHE A 114 -4.10 0.02 28.26
N SER A 115 -5.16 0.25 27.49
CA SER A 115 -5.11 1.16 26.35
C SER A 115 -4.72 2.58 26.77
N GLY A 116 -5.07 3.05 27.97
CA GLY A 116 -4.60 4.33 28.50
C GLY A 116 -3.09 4.37 28.74
N ILE A 117 -2.50 3.26 29.21
CA ILE A 117 -1.05 3.13 29.42
C ILE A 117 -0.28 3.27 28.09
N LEU A 118 -0.88 2.85 26.98
CA LEU A 118 -0.27 3.00 25.65
C LEU A 118 -0.12 4.46 25.20
N GLY A 119 -0.79 5.39 25.89
CA GLY A 119 -0.62 6.83 25.73
C GLY A 119 0.67 7.39 26.33
N PHE A 120 1.48 6.59 27.01
CA PHE A 120 2.77 7.01 27.57
C PHE A 120 3.96 6.60 26.68
N SER A 121 5.07 7.32 26.79
CA SER A 121 6.38 6.91 26.27
C SER A 121 6.88 5.65 26.99
N ALA A 122 7.80 4.90 26.37
CA ALA A 122 8.31 3.65 26.93
C ALA A 122 9.01 3.82 28.29
N ASP A 123 9.56 5.01 28.56
CA ASP A 123 10.16 5.42 29.84
C ASP A 123 9.14 6.06 30.81
N CYS A 124 7.87 6.12 30.43
CA CYS A 124 6.76 6.74 31.15
C CYS A 124 6.98 8.22 31.51
N GLN A 125 7.90 8.92 30.81
CA GLN A 125 8.22 10.33 31.11
C GLN A 125 7.36 11.33 30.34
N ARG A 126 6.70 10.90 29.26
CA ARG A 126 5.95 11.78 28.36
C ARG A 126 4.66 11.13 27.91
N PHE A 127 3.68 11.96 27.57
CA PHE A 127 2.53 11.52 26.78
C PHE A 127 2.94 11.39 25.32
N GLN A 128 2.42 10.36 24.66
CA GLN A 128 2.50 10.18 23.23
C GLN A 128 1.69 11.26 22.53
N LEU A 129 2.07 11.56 21.29
CA LEU A 129 1.24 12.38 20.42
C LEU A 129 -0.04 11.61 20.06
N ALA A 130 -1.13 12.32 19.81
CA ALA A 130 -2.42 11.77 19.45
C ALA A 130 -2.30 10.86 18.22
N ARG A 131 -1.49 11.22 17.21
CA ARG A 131 -1.22 10.34 16.06
C ARG A 131 -0.59 8.99 16.43
N GLN A 132 0.37 9.00 17.36
CA GLN A 132 1.06 7.79 17.85
C GLN A 132 0.18 6.97 18.77
N TYR A 133 -0.70 7.61 19.51
CA TYR A 133 -1.67 6.93 20.35
C TYR A 133 -2.78 6.26 19.52
N CYS A 134 -3.29 6.98 18.52
CA CYS A 134 -4.35 6.49 17.63
C CYS A 134 -3.91 5.29 16.79
N SER A 135 -2.64 5.17 16.42
CA SER A 135 -2.12 3.98 15.72
C SER A 135 -2.25 2.73 16.61
N LYS A 136 -1.84 2.83 17.89
CA LYS A 136 -1.98 1.75 18.88
C LYS A 136 -3.44 1.37 19.11
N LEU A 137 -4.33 2.36 19.26
CA LEU A 137 -5.77 2.10 19.37
C LEU A 137 -6.33 1.41 18.12
N SER A 138 -5.90 1.82 16.93
CA SER A 138 -6.33 1.21 15.67
C SER A 138 -5.93 -0.27 15.59
N ALA A 139 -4.72 -0.62 16.04
CA ALA A 139 -4.26 -2.00 16.12
C ALA A 139 -5.14 -2.84 17.07
N ILE A 140 -5.43 -2.35 18.27
CA ILE A 140 -6.28 -3.06 19.23
C ILE A 140 -7.72 -3.24 18.69
N ILE A 141 -8.28 -2.22 18.04
CA ILE A 141 -9.60 -2.29 17.40
C ILE A 141 -9.60 -3.33 16.28
N TYR A 142 -8.54 -3.39 15.47
CA TYR A 142 -8.41 -4.39 14.41
C TYR A 142 -8.39 -5.81 14.97
N ILE A 143 -7.54 -6.07 15.96
CA ILE A 143 -7.44 -7.36 16.63
C ILE A 143 -8.79 -7.77 17.23
N GLN A 144 -9.48 -6.86 17.92
CA GLN A 144 -10.81 -7.14 18.46
C GLN A 144 -11.83 -7.53 17.40
N ARG A 145 -11.83 -6.85 16.26
CA ARG A 145 -12.73 -7.21 15.15
C ARG A 145 -12.46 -8.62 14.63
N MET A 146 -11.19 -9.01 14.52
CA MET A 146 -10.82 -10.38 14.12
C MET A 146 -11.23 -11.40 15.19
N LEU A 147 -10.95 -11.13 16.47
CA LEU A 147 -11.36 -12.00 17.57
C LEU A 147 -12.88 -12.17 17.64
N PHE A 148 -13.64 -11.09 17.42
CA PHE A 148 -15.10 -11.13 17.43
C PHE A 148 -15.67 -11.85 16.21
N LEU A 149 -15.04 -11.72 15.04
CA LEU A 149 -15.43 -12.49 13.86
C LEU A 149 -15.22 -13.97 14.10
N GLU A 150 -14.05 -14.37 14.61
CA GLU A 150 -13.76 -15.77 14.91
C GLU A 150 -14.64 -16.30 16.06
N GLN A 151 -14.93 -15.50 17.09
CA GLN A 151 -15.81 -15.89 18.19
C GLN A 151 -17.25 -16.10 17.72
N ALA A 152 -17.73 -15.30 16.76
CA ALA A 152 -19.08 -15.38 16.24
C ALA A 152 -19.23 -16.44 15.14
N LEU A 153 -18.20 -16.63 14.31
CA LEU A 153 -18.18 -17.56 13.18
C LEU A 153 -16.84 -18.34 13.13
N PRO A 154 -16.59 -19.26 14.08
CA PRO A 154 -15.34 -20.01 14.14
C PRO A 154 -15.10 -20.81 12.86
N LEU A 155 -13.92 -20.69 12.26
CA LEU A 155 -13.60 -21.47 11.07
C LEU A 155 -13.52 -22.96 11.38
N ARG A 156 -13.12 -23.30 12.60
CA ARG A 156 -13.00 -24.66 13.14
C ARG A 156 -13.59 -24.71 14.55
N GLU A 157 -13.94 -25.91 14.99
CA GLU A 157 -14.33 -26.11 16.39
C GLU A 157 -13.15 -25.86 17.34
N TYR A 158 -13.44 -25.27 18.50
CA TYR A 158 -12.52 -25.11 19.61
C TYR A 158 -12.91 -26.11 20.70
N GLN A 159 -12.25 -27.27 20.73
CA GLN A 159 -12.65 -28.40 21.56
C GLN A 159 -12.43 -28.14 23.06
N SER A 160 -11.37 -27.41 23.41
CA SER A 160 -10.95 -27.17 24.80
C SER A 160 -11.86 -26.16 25.50
N ILE A 161 -12.37 -25.18 24.75
CA ILE A 161 -13.25 -24.12 25.27
C ILE A 161 -14.71 -24.29 24.85
N GLY A 162 -15.03 -25.36 24.12
CA GLY A 162 -16.40 -25.77 23.81
C GLY A 162 -17.14 -24.87 22.81
N ILE A 163 -16.42 -24.23 21.88
CA ILE A 163 -17.04 -23.39 20.84
C ILE A 163 -17.19 -24.22 19.56
N PRO A 164 -18.41 -24.40 19.03
CA PRO A 164 -18.64 -25.17 17.82
C PRO A 164 -18.14 -24.41 16.58
N GLN A 165 -17.82 -25.15 15.53
CA GLN A 165 -17.56 -24.56 14.21
C GLN A 165 -18.78 -23.77 13.71
N ARG A 166 -18.54 -22.72 12.90
CA ARG A 166 -19.60 -21.93 12.25
C ARG A 166 -20.60 -22.84 11.51
N PRO A 167 -21.90 -22.52 11.54
CA PRO A 167 -22.92 -23.28 10.83
C PRO A 167 -22.83 -23.06 9.31
N ASP A 168 -23.32 -24.03 8.53
CA ASP A 168 -23.37 -23.94 7.06
C ASP A 168 -24.35 -22.86 6.56
N ALA A 169 -25.39 -22.56 7.35
CA ALA A 169 -26.41 -21.56 7.05
C ALA A 169 -26.65 -20.66 8.27
N GLY A 170 -27.20 -19.47 8.05
CA GLY A 170 -27.52 -18.52 9.14
C GLY A 170 -26.33 -17.76 9.72
N GLN A 171 -25.20 -17.74 9.01
CA GLN A 171 -23.97 -17.09 9.50
C GLN A 171 -24.15 -15.59 9.73
N PHE A 172 -24.96 -14.93 8.90
CA PHE A 172 -25.24 -13.50 9.06
C PHE A 172 -25.98 -13.22 10.37
N GLU A 173 -26.99 -14.02 10.70
CA GLU A 173 -27.77 -13.90 11.92
C GLU A 173 -26.89 -14.12 13.15
N CYS A 174 -26.07 -15.19 13.16
CA CYS A 174 -25.11 -15.47 14.23
C CYS A 174 -24.15 -14.29 14.46
N PHE A 175 -23.55 -13.77 13.37
CA PHE A 175 -22.66 -12.62 13.48
C PHE A 175 -23.39 -11.35 13.92
N ASN A 176 -24.60 -11.11 13.42
CA ASN A 176 -25.35 -9.91 13.71
C ASN A 176 -25.81 -9.84 15.17
N GLU A 177 -26.16 -10.97 15.80
CA GLU A 177 -26.46 -11.04 17.24
C GLU A 177 -25.24 -10.62 18.08
N PHE A 178 -24.07 -11.17 17.76
CA PHE A 178 -22.82 -10.82 18.44
C PHE A 178 -22.44 -9.35 18.22
N ARG A 179 -22.50 -8.89 16.96
CA ARG A 179 -22.22 -7.50 16.56
C ARG A 179 -23.14 -6.53 17.28
N ALA A 180 -24.45 -6.80 17.32
CA ALA A 180 -25.44 -5.92 17.95
C ALA A 180 -25.16 -5.71 19.44
N LYS A 181 -24.63 -6.73 20.11
CA LYS A 181 -24.29 -6.66 21.53
C LYS A 181 -22.96 -5.97 21.82
N TYR A 182 -21.89 -6.33 21.10
CA TYR A 182 -20.52 -5.97 21.47
C TYR A 182 -19.84 -4.93 20.56
N MET A 183 -20.36 -4.69 19.35
CA MET A 183 -19.67 -3.90 18.32
C MET A 183 -20.38 -2.61 17.93
N VAL A 184 -21.56 -2.33 18.50
CA VAL A 184 -22.32 -1.11 18.23
C VAL A 184 -21.76 0.06 19.04
N LEU A 185 -21.70 1.24 18.42
CA LEU A 185 -21.33 2.48 19.11
C LEU A 185 -22.31 2.78 20.25
N GLY A 186 -21.79 3.18 21.40
CA GLY A 186 -22.59 3.38 22.62
C GLY A 186 -22.87 2.09 23.41
N SER A 187 -22.40 0.93 22.96
CA SER A 187 -22.39 -0.27 23.80
C SER A 187 -21.43 -0.09 24.98
N GLN A 188 -21.75 -0.70 26.13
CA GLN A 188 -20.93 -0.62 27.35
C GLN A 188 -19.79 -1.65 27.34
N TYR A 189 -19.11 -1.75 26.20
CA TYR A 189 -18.03 -2.72 25.95
C TYR A 189 -16.79 -2.02 25.38
N PRO A 190 -15.58 -2.57 25.62
CA PRO A 190 -14.32 -1.92 25.26
C PRO A 190 -14.23 -1.44 23.80
N LEU A 191 -14.75 -2.19 22.83
CA LEU A 191 -14.63 -1.83 21.42
C LEU A 191 -15.25 -0.46 21.10
N ALA A 192 -16.42 -0.15 21.66
CA ALA A 192 -17.10 1.13 21.41
C ALA A 192 -16.29 2.31 21.98
N GLU A 193 -15.76 2.17 23.18
CA GLU A 193 -14.93 3.20 23.82
C GLU A 193 -13.63 3.43 23.07
N LEU A 194 -12.94 2.37 22.64
CA LEU A 194 -11.69 2.49 21.87
C LEU A 194 -11.90 3.21 20.55
N ILE A 195 -13.03 2.95 19.87
CA ILE A 195 -13.39 3.67 18.64
C ILE A 195 -13.61 5.16 18.96
N SER A 196 -14.37 5.47 20.02
CA SER A 196 -14.61 6.85 20.48
C SER A 196 -13.30 7.58 20.79
N LEU A 197 -12.41 6.98 21.58
CA LEU A 197 -11.11 7.54 21.95
C LEU A 197 -10.22 7.77 20.73
N ARG A 198 -10.16 6.81 19.80
CA ARG A 198 -9.39 6.94 18.57
C ARG A 198 -9.93 8.06 17.70
N ASP A 199 -11.25 8.16 17.54
CA ASP A 199 -11.86 9.17 16.69
C ASP A 199 -11.71 10.59 17.29
N PHE A 200 -11.78 10.71 18.62
CA PHE A 200 -11.40 11.93 19.33
C PHE A 200 -9.93 12.29 19.13
N GLY A 201 -9.02 11.31 19.31
CA GLY A 201 -7.59 11.51 19.12
C GLY A 201 -7.22 11.90 17.68
N ARG A 202 -7.92 11.37 16.67
CA ARG A 202 -7.75 11.77 15.27
C ARG A 202 -8.10 13.24 15.04
N ASN A 203 -9.12 13.75 15.72
CA ASN A 203 -9.45 15.16 15.62
C ASN A 203 -8.34 16.04 16.23
N ILE A 204 -7.76 15.62 17.35
CA ILE A 204 -6.59 16.31 17.96
C ILE A 204 -5.38 16.25 17.03
N ALA A 205 -5.10 15.07 16.44
CA ALA A 205 -3.96 14.85 15.57
C ALA A 205 -3.89 15.84 14.38
N ARG A 206 -5.04 16.37 13.92
CA ARG A 206 -5.11 17.40 12.87
C ARG A 206 -4.47 18.73 13.27
N THR A 207 -4.37 19.00 14.56
CA THR A 207 -3.77 20.23 15.11
C THR A 207 -2.34 20.02 15.59
N GLU A 208 -1.83 18.79 15.52
CA GLU A 208 -0.47 18.49 15.93
C GLU A 208 0.56 18.97 14.91
N PRO A 209 1.78 19.33 15.37
CA PRO A 209 2.85 19.67 14.45
C PRO A 209 3.20 18.46 13.56
N PRO A 210 3.63 18.68 12.30
CA PRO A 210 4.07 17.62 11.40
C PRO A 210 5.11 16.71 12.05
N SER A 211 5.11 15.43 11.68
CA SER A 211 6.12 14.47 12.16
C SER A 211 7.54 14.82 11.69
N MET A 212 7.66 15.59 10.61
CA MET A 212 8.93 16.13 10.13
C MET A 212 8.78 17.61 9.77
N LEU A 213 9.58 18.46 10.39
CA LEU A 213 9.56 19.91 10.15
C LEU A 213 10.78 20.36 9.35
N PHE A 214 10.56 20.74 8.10
CA PHE A 214 11.63 21.27 7.27
C PHE A 214 11.80 22.77 7.42
N HIS A 215 13.05 23.21 7.52
CA HIS A 215 13.43 24.62 7.54
C HIS A 215 14.01 25.01 6.19
N TRP A 216 13.48 26.09 5.62
CA TRP A 216 13.95 26.65 4.36
C TRP A 216 14.88 27.83 4.60
N SER A 217 15.93 27.93 3.80
CA SER A 217 16.70 29.17 3.68
C SER A 217 15.82 30.29 3.09
N ASN A 218 16.20 31.55 3.34
CA ASN A 218 15.44 32.72 2.89
C ASN A 218 15.25 32.78 1.37
N ASP A 219 16.21 32.24 0.61
CA ASP A 219 16.15 32.14 -0.86
C ASP A 219 15.32 30.94 -1.35
N GLY A 220 14.88 30.05 -0.47
CA GLY A 220 14.16 28.83 -0.83
C GLY A 220 15.03 27.78 -1.53
N GLU A 221 16.34 27.93 -1.59
CA GLU A 221 17.22 27.00 -2.32
C GLU A 221 17.81 25.90 -1.45
N THR A 222 17.72 26.00 -0.13
CA THR A 222 18.23 25.01 0.81
C THR A 222 17.16 24.62 1.82
N VAL A 223 17.05 23.32 2.05
CA VAL A 223 16.12 22.75 3.03
C VAL A 223 16.88 21.89 4.03
N SER A 224 16.55 22.02 5.30
CA SER A 224 17.17 21.27 6.40
C SER A 224 16.15 20.68 7.37
N HIS A 225 16.51 19.55 7.97
CA HIS A 225 15.75 18.89 9.04
C HIS A 225 16.72 18.09 9.92
N ALA A 226 16.76 18.38 11.23
CA ALA A 226 17.73 17.80 12.16
C ALA A 226 19.18 17.95 11.63
N THR A 227 19.88 16.84 11.38
CA THR A 227 21.24 16.83 10.81
C THR A 227 21.28 16.82 9.28
N PHE A 228 20.12 16.66 8.63
CA PHE A 228 20.01 16.61 7.18
C PHE A 228 19.91 18.02 6.59
N GLN A 229 20.67 18.28 5.52
CA GLN A 229 20.59 19.53 4.76
C GLN A 229 20.87 19.29 3.28
N ILE A 230 20.05 19.85 2.40
CA ILE A 230 20.23 19.70 0.96
C ILE A 230 19.84 20.97 0.20
N THR A 231 20.55 21.24 -0.89
CA THR A 231 20.20 22.31 -1.83
C THR A 231 19.29 21.78 -2.94
N MET A 232 18.44 22.61 -3.54
CA MET A 232 17.57 22.20 -4.65
C MET A 232 18.38 21.72 -5.87
N ASN A 233 19.58 22.27 -6.09
CA ASN A 233 20.50 21.74 -7.10
C ASN A 233 20.90 20.29 -6.82
N ASN A 234 21.19 19.93 -5.57
CA ASN A 234 21.52 18.54 -5.22
C ASN A 234 20.29 17.64 -5.19
N PHE A 235 19.13 18.14 -4.75
CA PHE A 235 17.86 17.40 -4.76
C PHE A 235 17.53 16.87 -6.15
N ARG A 236 17.60 17.73 -7.18
CA ARG A 236 17.31 17.37 -8.59
C ARG A 236 18.24 16.29 -9.15
N LYS A 237 19.47 16.18 -8.63
CA LYS A 237 20.45 15.17 -9.09
C LYS A 237 20.04 13.74 -8.79
N LEU A 238 19.17 13.49 -7.80
CA LEU A 238 18.80 12.11 -7.46
C LEU A 238 17.97 11.46 -8.57
N ALA A 239 16.98 12.18 -9.11
CA ALA A 239 16.19 11.69 -10.24
C ALA A 239 17.07 11.48 -11.47
N ASP A 240 17.94 12.45 -11.78
CA ASP A 240 18.87 12.34 -12.92
C ASP A 240 19.88 11.19 -12.74
N TYR A 241 20.34 10.92 -11.52
CA TYR A 241 21.19 9.77 -11.20
C TYR A 241 20.50 8.46 -11.59
N PHE A 242 19.28 8.22 -11.10
CA PHE A 242 18.55 6.97 -11.41
C PHE A 242 18.31 6.81 -12.91
N ILE A 243 17.91 7.89 -13.59
CA ILE A 243 17.68 7.88 -15.03
C ILE A 243 18.97 7.56 -15.79
N THR A 244 20.07 8.23 -15.45
CA THR A 244 21.37 8.06 -16.13
C THR A 244 21.95 6.66 -15.89
N GLN A 245 21.83 6.12 -14.67
CA GLN A 245 22.25 4.74 -14.39
C GLN A 245 21.37 3.72 -15.14
N ALA A 246 20.06 3.96 -15.22
CA ALA A 246 19.14 3.09 -15.97
C ALA A 246 19.44 3.13 -17.48
N GLU A 247 19.75 4.29 -18.06
CA GLU A 247 20.18 4.43 -19.46
C GLU A 247 21.48 3.67 -19.72
N ALA A 248 22.51 3.85 -18.89
CA ALA A 248 23.78 3.16 -19.05
C ALA A 248 23.65 1.63 -18.98
N LEU A 249 22.82 1.13 -18.05
CA LEU A 249 22.50 -0.29 -17.96
C LEU A 249 21.68 -0.76 -19.17
N CYS A 250 20.71 0.05 -19.62
CA CYS A 250 19.92 -0.26 -20.80
C CYS A 250 20.81 -0.42 -22.04
N ASP A 251 21.73 0.50 -22.28
CA ASP A 251 22.62 0.46 -23.45
C ASP A 251 23.52 -0.77 -23.43
N GLN A 252 24.05 -1.14 -22.24
CA GLN A 252 24.82 -2.37 -22.06
C GLN A 252 23.99 -3.63 -22.31
N LEU A 253 22.77 -3.68 -21.75
CA LEU A 253 21.87 -4.83 -21.84
C LEU A 253 21.25 -5.01 -23.23
N MET A 254 21.29 -3.98 -24.07
CA MET A 254 20.78 -4.02 -25.45
C MET A 254 21.79 -4.56 -26.47
N PHE A 255 23.04 -4.88 -26.09
CA PHE A 255 24.05 -5.44 -27.01
C PHE A 255 24.21 -4.64 -28.32
N GLY A 256 24.18 -3.31 -28.22
CA GLY A 256 24.29 -2.40 -29.37
C GLY A 256 23.04 -2.32 -30.25
N LEU A 257 21.95 -2.98 -29.88
CA LEU A 257 20.66 -2.82 -30.54
C LEU A 257 20.06 -1.44 -30.20
N HIS A 258 19.75 -0.66 -31.23
CA HIS A 258 19.21 0.69 -31.10
C HIS A 258 17.89 0.81 -31.88
N PRO A 259 16.78 0.30 -31.33
CA PRO A 259 15.50 0.40 -32.01
C PRO A 259 15.06 1.87 -32.02
N HIS A 260 14.65 2.36 -33.18
CA HIS A 260 14.04 3.69 -33.29
C HIS A 260 12.59 3.60 -32.78
N VAL A 261 12.36 4.06 -31.55
CA VAL A 261 11.06 4.00 -30.89
C VAL A 261 10.42 5.38 -30.92
N ASP A 262 9.31 5.50 -31.62
CA ASP A 262 8.43 6.67 -31.56
C ASP A 262 7.21 6.32 -30.71
N LEU A 263 7.25 6.69 -29.42
CA LEU A 263 6.20 6.37 -28.47
C LEU A 263 4.83 6.95 -28.86
N SER A 264 4.78 8.01 -29.68
CA SER A 264 3.53 8.60 -30.15
C SER A 264 2.74 7.69 -31.10
N LYS A 265 3.41 6.70 -31.70
CA LYS A 265 2.80 5.72 -32.61
C LYS A 265 2.38 4.43 -31.91
N ILE A 266 2.80 4.23 -30.66
CA ILE A 266 2.45 3.04 -29.90
C ILE A 266 1.02 3.16 -29.39
N LYS A 267 0.20 2.15 -29.70
CA LYS A 267 -1.20 2.09 -29.29
C LYS A 267 -1.34 1.40 -27.94
N ASP A 268 -2.17 1.95 -27.08
CA ASP A 268 -2.54 1.34 -25.81
C ASP A 268 -4.03 1.54 -25.56
N ASP A 269 -4.68 0.55 -24.96
CA ASP A 269 -6.09 0.55 -24.61
C ASP A 269 -6.23 0.31 -23.10
N MET A 270 -6.28 1.43 -22.36
CA MET A 270 -6.44 1.41 -20.90
C MET A 270 -7.82 0.89 -20.46
N SER A 271 -8.79 0.76 -21.37
CA SER A 271 -10.13 0.24 -21.06
C SER A 271 -10.24 -1.28 -21.17
N SER A 272 -9.21 -1.94 -21.71
CA SER A 272 -9.17 -3.39 -21.83
C SER A 272 -9.11 -4.04 -20.45
N SER A 273 -10.04 -4.96 -20.19
CA SER A 273 -10.04 -5.85 -19.01
C SER A 273 -9.53 -7.25 -19.33
N LYS A 274 -9.00 -7.48 -20.54
CA LYS A 274 -8.55 -8.80 -20.97
C LYS A 274 -7.30 -9.21 -20.18
N SER A 275 -7.35 -10.34 -19.48
CA SER A 275 -6.17 -10.92 -18.81
C SER A 275 -5.02 -11.14 -19.79
N GLY A 276 -3.80 -10.77 -19.39
CA GLY A 276 -2.58 -10.79 -20.20
C GLY A 276 -2.47 -9.63 -21.19
N TYR A 277 -3.38 -8.66 -21.17
CA TYR A 277 -3.27 -7.48 -22.01
C TYR A 277 -2.24 -6.48 -21.45
N SER A 278 -1.42 -5.94 -22.35
CA SER A 278 -0.58 -4.75 -22.16
C SER A 278 -0.37 -4.11 -23.52
N PHE A 279 0.18 -2.89 -23.58
CA PHE A 279 0.55 -2.25 -24.85
C PHE A 279 1.49 -3.12 -25.71
N ILE A 280 2.26 -4.04 -25.10
CA ILE A 280 3.17 -4.95 -25.80
C ILE A 280 2.37 -5.94 -26.66
N ASN A 281 1.24 -6.42 -26.14
CA ASN A 281 0.38 -7.42 -26.78
C ASN A 281 -0.78 -6.75 -27.57
N CYS A 282 -0.77 -5.41 -27.66
CA CYS A 282 -1.77 -4.65 -28.41
C CYS A 282 -1.63 -4.91 -29.93
N PRO A 283 -2.70 -5.37 -30.61
CA PRO A 283 -2.67 -5.61 -32.05
C PRO A 283 -2.27 -4.34 -32.82
N GLY A 284 -1.23 -4.45 -33.65
CA GLY A 284 -0.73 -3.35 -34.49
C GLY A 284 0.55 -2.68 -33.99
N ASN A 285 1.02 -2.97 -32.78
CA ASN A 285 2.32 -2.48 -32.30
C ASN A 285 3.49 -3.38 -32.76
N GLY A 286 3.25 -4.68 -32.99
CA GLY A 286 4.28 -5.62 -33.45
C GLY A 286 5.41 -5.87 -32.45
N LEU A 287 5.18 -5.67 -31.16
CA LEU A 287 6.21 -5.71 -30.12
C LEU A 287 6.40 -7.10 -29.47
N GLU A 288 5.44 -8.00 -29.63
CA GLU A 288 5.43 -9.31 -28.94
C GLU A 288 6.71 -10.12 -29.18
N SER A 289 7.22 -10.11 -30.41
CA SER A 289 8.43 -10.82 -30.84
C SER A 289 9.67 -9.95 -30.93
N ALA A 290 9.60 -8.66 -30.57
CA ALA A 290 10.70 -7.71 -30.75
C ALA A 290 11.95 -8.11 -29.95
N TYR A 291 11.77 -8.73 -28.78
CA TYR A 291 12.87 -9.24 -27.96
C TYR A 291 13.75 -10.30 -28.66
N LEU A 292 13.25 -10.97 -29.70
CA LEU A 292 14.04 -11.94 -30.47
C LEU A 292 15.20 -11.28 -31.20
N GLU A 293 15.06 -10.01 -31.61
CA GLU A 293 16.15 -9.24 -32.22
C GLU A 293 17.27 -9.01 -31.20
N LEU A 294 16.91 -8.64 -29.96
CA LEU A 294 17.88 -8.52 -28.87
C LEU A 294 18.57 -9.87 -28.58
N LEU A 295 17.82 -10.98 -28.64
CA LEU A 295 18.38 -12.31 -28.43
C LEU A 295 19.43 -12.66 -29.51
N VAL A 296 19.17 -12.30 -30.77
CA VAL A 296 20.15 -12.47 -31.86
C VAL A 296 21.40 -11.63 -31.61
N HIS A 297 21.25 -10.36 -31.25
CA HIS A 297 22.40 -9.49 -30.91
C HIS A 297 23.22 -10.04 -29.75
N ALA A 298 22.55 -10.48 -28.69
CA ALA A 298 23.18 -11.10 -27.53
C ALA A 298 23.93 -12.39 -27.91
N TYR A 299 23.46 -13.13 -28.91
CA TYR A 299 24.14 -14.31 -29.44
C TYR A 299 25.36 -13.94 -30.32
N THR A 300 25.23 -12.92 -31.17
CA THR A 300 26.25 -12.53 -32.15
C THR A 300 27.32 -11.59 -31.61
N ALA A 301 27.22 -11.11 -30.37
CA ALA A 301 28.19 -10.22 -29.72
C ALA A 301 29.58 -10.86 -29.45
N GLY A 302 29.89 -12.00 -30.05
CA GLY A 302 31.23 -12.61 -30.05
C GLY A 302 31.72 -13.00 -28.65
N LYS A 303 32.79 -12.34 -28.18
CA LYS A 303 33.37 -12.62 -26.85
C LYS A 303 32.38 -12.28 -25.74
N ASP A 304 31.69 -11.16 -25.87
CA ASP A 304 30.77 -10.63 -24.86
C ASP A 304 29.34 -11.19 -24.99
N GLY A 305 29.08 -12.02 -26.01
CA GLY A 305 27.78 -12.64 -26.22
C GLY A 305 27.40 -13.70 -25.18
N LEU A 306 26.10 -13.92 -25.01
CA LEU A 306 25.50 -14.81 -24.01
C LEU A 306 25.57 -16.29 -24.36
N ALA A 307 25.83 -16.62 -25.62
CA ALA A 307 25.93 -18.00 -26.11
C ALA A 307 27.04 -18.14 -27.16
N LYS A 308 27.45 -19.38 -27.42
CA LYS A 308 28.37 -19.74 -28.49
C LYS A 308 28.07 -21.18 -28.93
N ASP A 309 28.11 -21.43 -30.25
CA ASP A 309 27.94 -22.77 -30.84
C ASP A 309 26.67 -23.50 -30.36
N GLY A 310 25.57 -22.76 -30.18
CA GLY A 310 24.28 -23.29 -29.71
C GLY A 310 24.17 -23.52 -28.20
N VAL A 311 25.18 -23.13 -27.41
CA VAL A 311 25.24 -23.35 -25.96
C VAL A 311 25.33 -22.03 -25.19
N TRP A 312 24.54 -21.90 -24.12
CA TRP A 312 24.59 -20.76 -23.22
C TRP A 312 25.93 -20.68 -22.47
N LYS A 313 26.52 -19.49 -22.45
CA LYS A 313 27.65 -19.17 -21.55
C LYS A 313 27.09 -18.78 -20.20
N TRP A 314 26.81 -19.75 -19.34
CA TRP A 314 26.09 -19.53 -18.07
C TRP A 314 26.68 -18.47 -17.14
N HIS A 315 28.01 -18.28 -17.15
CA HIS A 315 28.63 -17.20 -16.39
C HIS A 315 28.23 -15.80 -16.93
N ALA A 316 28.23 -15.63 -18.25
CA ALA A 316 27.79 -14.39 -18.90
C ALA A 316 26.28 -14.16 -18.72
N VAL A 317 25.46 -15.23 -18.82
CA VAL A 317 24.02 -15.17 -18.52
C VAL A 317 23.76 -14.72 -17.08
N THR A 318 24.49 -15.29 -16.12
CA THR A 318 24.36 -14.91 -14.70
C THR A 318 24.76 -13.45 -14.47
N ALA A 319 25.82 -12.99 -15.15
CA ALA A 319 26.24 -11.59 -15.11
C ALA A 319 25.17 -10.66 -15.72
N TYR A 320 24.60 -11.03 -16.88
CA TYR A 320 23.50 -10.31 -17.53
C TYR A 320 22.29 -10.19 -16.60
N LEU A 321 21.81 -11.30 -16.02
CA LEU A 321 20.68 -11.30 -15.09
C LEU A 321 20.95 -10.46 -13.82
N LYS A 322 22.21 -10.38 -13.37
CA LYS A 322 22.61 -9.49 -12.26
C LYS A 322 22.54 -8.02 -12.68
N GLN A 323 22.90 -7.67 -13.90
CA GLN A 323 22.76 -6.30 -14.42
C GLN A 323 21.29 -5.94 -14.66
N VAL A 324 20.45 -6.88 -15.10
CA VAL A 324 18.99 -6.68 -15.19
C VAL A 324 18.40 -6.33 -13.82
N ARG A 325 18.77 -7.04 -12.75
CA ARG A 325 18.31 -6.69 -11.40
C ARG A 325 18.72 -5.29 -10.95
N LYS A 326 19.96 -4.88 -11.28
CA LYS A 326 20.39 -3.49 -11.01
C LYS A 326 19.58 -2.48 -11.82
N MET A 327 19.25 -2.80 -13.07
CA MET A 327 18.42 -1.95 -13.92
C MET A 327 17.02 -1.80 -13.33
N GLU A 328 16.43 -2.88 -12.80
CA GLU A 328 15.16 -2.86 -12.08
C GLU A 328 15.24 -1.92 -10.85
N GLU A 329 16.35 -1.96 -10.08
CA GLU A 329 16.56 -1.02 -8.97
C GLU A 329 16.63 0.44 -9.43
N GLN A 330 17.32 0.71 -10.56
CA GLN A 330 17.40 2.07 -11.12
C GLN A 330 16.06 2.57 -11.66
N LEU A 331 15.30 1.69 -12.32
CA LEU A 331 13.94 1.97 -12.78
C LEU A 331 13.02 2.27 -11.59
N ALA A 332 13.04 1.44 -10.55
CA ALA A 332 12.22 1.66 -9.35
C ALA A 332 12.54 3.01 -8.68
N GLY A 333 13.84 3.35 -8.54
CA GLY A 333 14.27 4.64 -8.04
C GLY A 333 13.84 5.81 -8.94
N GLY A 334 13.94 5.65 -10.26
CA GLY A 334 13.48 6.65 -11.23
C GLY A 334 11.96 6.87 -11.18
N LEU A 335 11.17 5.79 -11.16
CA LEU A 335 9.71 5.86 -11.04
C LEU A 335 9.29 6.53 -9.72
N TYR A 336 10.02 6.28 -8.63
CA TYR A 336 9.74 6.85 -7.32
C TYR A 336 10.11 8.34 -7.21
N THR A 337 11.20 8.78 -7.86
CA THR A 337 11.79 10.12 -7.65
C THR A 337 11.54 11.12 -8.78
N ALA A 338 11.19 10.65 -9.98
CA ALA A 338 11.16 11.50 -11.18
C ALA A 338 9.75 11.72 -11.77
N CYS A 339 8.70 11.13 -11.20
CA CYS A 339 7.35 11.11 -11.76
C CYS A 339 6.34 11.96 -10.95
N GLY A 340 6.80 13.09 -10.43
CA GLY A 340 6.02 14.01 -9.60
C GLY A 340 6.10 13.67 -8.11
N GLN A 341 4.99 13.86 -7.38
CA GLN A 341 4.90 13.45 -5.97
C GLN A 341 5.19 11.96 -5.82
N THR A 342 5.82 11.54 -4.73
CA THR A 342 6.11 10.12 -4.57
C THR A 342 4.83 9.34 -4.26
N PRO A 343 4.64 8.12 -4.79
CA PRO A 343 3.58 7.22 -4.33
C PRO A 343 3.93 6.62 -2.96
N ARG A 344 3.00 5.87 -2.33
CA ARG A 344 3.41 4.96 -1.26
C ARG A 344 4.29 3.86 -1.86
N VAL A 345 5.28 3.38 -1.12
CA VAL A 345 6.21 2.35 -1.62
C VAL A 345 5.46 1.08 -2.01
N ARG A 346 4.51 0.64 -1.18
CA ARG A 346 3.68 -0.55 -1.43
C ARG A 346 2.90 -0.44 -2.74
N GLU A 347 2.37 0.73 -3.05
CA GLU A 347 1.64 0.98 -4.30
C GLU A 347 2.56 0.85 -5.52
N LEU A 348 3.79 1.36 -5.44
CA LEU A 348 4.76 1.27 -6.53
C LEU A 348 5.24 -0.16 -6.79
N VAL A 349 5.59 -0.91 -5.74
CA VAL A 349 6.10 -2.29 -5.89
C VAL A 349 5.01 -3.30 -6.27
N SER A 350 3.74 -2.92 -6.10
CA SER A 350 2.58 -3.74 -6.50
C SER A 350 2.14 -3.48 -7.94
N LEU A 351 2.82 -2.59 -8.68
CA LEU A 351 2.49 -2.33 -10.09
C LEU A 351 2.65 -3.60 -10.92
N GLU A 352 1.65 -3.90 -11.73
CA GLU A 352 1.71 -4.92 -12.77
C GLU A 352 1.97 -4.27 -14.14
N TYR A 353 2.70 -4.93 -15.04
CA TYR A 353 2.93 -4.42 -16.41
C TYR A 353 1.95 -5.01 -17.44
N GLU A 354 1.05 -5.88 -17.00
CA GLU A 354 -0.04 -6.45 -17.80
C GLU A 354 -1.26 -6.72 -16.91
N ASN A 355 -2.44 -6.77 -17.51
CA ASN A 355 -3.68 -7.10 -16.82
C ASN A 355 -3.65 -8.53 -16.26
N GLY A 356 -4.10 -8.70 -15.02
CA GLY A 356 -4.40 -10.02 -14.46
C GLY A 356 -5.88 -10.39 -14.60
N PRO A 357 -6.27 -11.56 -14.03
CA PRO A 357 -7.68 -11.97 -13.97
C PRO A 357 -8.56 -10.99 -13.21
N ASN A 358 -8.03 -10.39 -12.14
CA ASN A 358 -8.75 -9.49 -11.23
C ASN A 358 -7.97 -8.18 -10.98
N THR A 359 -6.92 -7.91 -11.75
CA THR A 359 -6.02 -6.76 -11.60
C THR A 359 -5.83 -6.05 -12.93
N ALA A 360 -5.67 -4.73 -12.89
CA ALA A 360 -5.38 -3.93 -14.07
C ALA A 360 -3.87 -3.68 -14.19
N CYS A 361 -3.41 -3.59 -15.44
CA CYS A 361 -2.08 -3.10 -15.78
C CYS A 361 -1.87 -1.72 -15.15
N GLY A 362 -0.73 -1.53 -14.51
CA GLY A 362 -0.33 -0.27 -13.90
C GLY A 362 0.54 0.58 -14.80
N VAL A 363 0.98 0.10 -15.97
CA VAL A 363 1.92 0.81 -16.88
C VAL A 363 1.29 1.01 -18.25
N HIS A 364 1.26 2.24 -18.73
CA HIS A 364 0.55 2.63 -19.95
C HIS A 364 1.33 3.61 -20.82
N ILE A 365 0.92 3.69 -22.09
CA ILE A 365 1.36 4.74 -23.02
C ILE A 365 0.19 5.66 -23.32
N TRP A 366 0.37 6.96 -23.08
CA TRP A 366 -0.64 7.99 -23.34
C TRP A 366 -0.01 9.21 -23.98
N GLY A 367 -0.52 9.62 -25.16
CA GLY A 367 -0.07 10.82 -25.86
C GLY A 367 1.43 10.83 -26.20
N GLY A 368 2.05 9.67 -26.40
CA GLY A 368 3.49 9.54 -26.64
C GLY A 368 4.36 9.51 -25.39
N TYR A 369 3.76 9.50 -24.20
CA TYR A 369 4.47 9.38 -22.92
C TYR A 369 4.16 8.04 -22.27
N MET A 370 5.15 7.46 -21.60
CA MET A 370 4.87 6.40 -20.64
C MET A 370 4.33 7.02 -19.35
N ALA A 371 3.37 6.34 -18.74
CA ALA A 371 2.84 6.67 -17.43
C ALA A 371 2.65 5.39 -16.62
N TYR A 372 2.65 5.52 -15.29
CA TYR A 372 2.09 4.48 -14.43
C TYR A 372 0.89 5.02 -13.65
N ILE A 373 -0.07 4.13 -13.38
CA ILE A 373 -1.33 4.44 -12.72
C ILE A 373 -1.40 3.65 -11.42
N ILE A 374 -1.67 4.35 -10.33
CA ILE A 374 -1.87 3.75 -9.00
C ILE A 374 -3.32 3.97 -8.59
N CYS A 375 -3.96 2.90 -8.11
CA CYS A 375 -5.27 2.97 -7.46
C CYS A 375 -5.08 3.07 -5.94
N HIS A 376 -5.64 4.11 -5.33
CA HIS A 376 -5.66 4.26 -3.88
C HIS A 376 -6.89 3.57 -3.29
N HIS A 377 -6.71 2.36 -2.77
CA HIS A 377 -7.79 1.57 -2.17
C HIS A 377 -8.26 2.10 -0.81
N LYS A 378 -7.53 3.02 -0.16
CA LYS A 378 -7.92 3.58 1.16
C LYS A 378 -9.16 4.46 1.06
N ALA A 379 -9.27 5.28 0.01
CA ALA A 379 -10.47 6.08 -0.26
C ALA A 379 -11.70 5.20 -0.52
N LYS A 380 -11.52 4.03 -1.17
CA LYS A 380 -12.60 3.06 -1.42
C LYS A 380 -13.24 2.56 -0.14
N ARG A 381 -12.45 2.33 0.91
CA ARG A 381 -12.95 1.82 2.20
C ARG A 381 -13.84 2.83 2.94
N LEU A 382 -13.64 4.12 2.71
CA LEU A 382 -14.37 5.20 3.39
C LEU A 382 -15.51 5.76 2.53
N THR A 383 -15.30 5.86 1.22
CA THR A 383 -16.21 6.57 0.29
C THR A 383 -16.84 5.68 -0.77
N ASN A 384 -16.45 4.39 -0.83
CA ASN A 384 -16.76 3.47 -1.91
C ASN A 384 -16.32 3.97 -3.32
N ARG A 385 -15.43 4.97 -3.37
CA ARG A 385 -14.82 5.49 -4.60
C ARG A 385 -13.34 5.16 -4.63
N GLU A 386 -12.87 4.62 -5.75
CA GLU A 386 -11.44 4.47 -6.03
C GLU A 386 -10.92 5.75 -6.67
N PHE A 387 -9.77 6.24 -6.20
CA PHE A 387 -9.07 7.35 -6.82
C PHE A 387 -7.83 6.85 -7.55
N TYR A 388 -7.66 7.29 -8.79
CA TYR A 388 -6.53 6.92 -9.65
C TYR A 388 -5.56 8.08 -9.75
N VAL A 389 -4.28 7.81 -9.47
CA VAL A 389 -3.20 8.77 -9.69
C VAL A 389 -2.37 8.34 -10.88
N VAL A 390 -2.41 9.15 -11.94
CA VAL A 390 -1.59 8.97 -13.13
C VAL A 390 -0.28 9.73 -12.97
N ARG A 391 0.84 9.05 -13.20
CA ARG A 391 2.19 9.61 -13.09
C ARG A 391 2.94 9.44 -14.39
N PHE A 392 3.13 10.55 -15.10
CA PHE A 392 3.89 10.57 -16.35
C PHE A 392 5.40 10.49 -16.09
N LEU A 393 6.09 9.68 -16.88
CA LEU A 393 7.53 9.55 -16.81
C LEU A 393 8.21 10.65 -17.63
N PRO A 394 9.37 11.18 -17.18
CA PRO A 394 10.26 11.93 -18.04
C PRO A 394 10.64 11.11 -19.28
N VAL A 395 10.75 11.76 -20.45
CA VAL A 395 10.99 11.10 -21.75
C VAL A 395 12.14 10.09 -21.68
N ARG A 396 13.29 10.49 -21.13
CA ARG A 396 14.46 9.61 -20.92
C ARG A 396 14.09 8.32 -20.19
N LEU A 397 13.41 8.43 -19.05
CA LEU A 397 12.97 7.29 -18.25
C LEU A 397 11.93 6.43 -18.98
N GLY A 398 10.98 7.07 -19.67
CA GLY A 398 9.97 6.38 -20.47
C GLY A 398 10.59 5.50 -21.56
N HIS A 399 11.56 6.01 -22.32
CA HIS A 399 12.25 5.21 -23.33
C HIS A 399 13.02 4.02 -22.73
N VAL A 400 13.61 4.19 -21.54
CA VAL A 400 14.32 3.11 -20.85
C VAL A 400 13.34 2.05 -20.35
N LEU A 401 12.23 2.46 -19.73
CA LEU A 401 11.19 1.53 -19.28
C LEU A 401 10.56 0.76 -20.46
N PHE A 402 10.32 1.44 -21.58
CA PHE A 402 9.84 0.80 -22.80
C PHE A 402 10.80 -0.30 -23.27
N LYS A 403 12.09 0.02 -23.42
CA LYS A 403 13.10 -0.96 -23.85
C LYS A 403 13.24 -2.12 -22.86
N TYR A 404 13.15 -1.82 -21.57
CA TYR A 404 13.13 -2.84 -20.53
C TYR A 404 11.98 -3.83 -20.72
N LEU A 405 10.74 -3.33 -20.81
CA LEU A 405 9.55 -4.17 -20.92
C LEU A 405 9.48 -4.96 -22.23
N VAL A 406 9.83 -4.33 -23.35
CA VAL A 406 9.70 -4.94 -24.68
C VAL A 406 10.83 -5.92 -24.98
N TYR A 407 12.07 -5.62 -24.57
CA TYR A 407 13.24 -6.40 -24.96
C TYR A 407 13.91 -7.10 -23.78
N ILE A 408 14.48 -6.32 -22.85
CA ILE A 408 15.42 -6.81 -21.83
C ILE A 408 14.75 -7.80 -20.88
N ARG A 409 13.55 -7.45 -20.38
CA ARG A 409 12.77 -8.27 -19.45
C ARG A 409 12.41 -9.61 -20.09
N ARG A 410 11.93 -9.60 -21.34
CA ARG A 410 11.56 -10.84 -22.06
C ARG A 410 12.76 -11.76 -22.31
N VAL A 411 13.93 -11.19 -22.66
CA VAL A 411 15.17 -11.97 -22.76
C VAL A 411 15.59 -12.51 -21.39
N ALA A 412 15.51 -11.70 -20.32
CA ALA A 412 15.83 -12.16 -18.98
C ALA A 412 14.92 -13.29 -18.51
N ASP A 413 13.62 -13.20 -18.77
CA ASP A 413 12.63 -14.22 -18.41
C ASP A 413 12.86 -15.52 -19.18
N LEU A 414 13.21 -15.44 -20.47
CA LEU A 414 13.63 -16.60 -21.26
C LEU A 414 14.86 -17.26 -20.63
N LEU A 415 15.91 -16.49 -20.32
CA LEU A 415 17.14 -17.02 -19.74
C LEU A 415 16.93 -17.64 -18.34
N ARG A 416 16.06 -17.06 -17.52
CA ARG A 416 15.68 -17.62 -16.21
C ARG A 416 14.97 -18.96 -16.37
N ARG A 417 14.07 -19.09 -17.37
CA ARG A 417 13.40 -20.37 -17.68
C ARG A 417 14.40 -21.43 -18.15
N GLU A 418 15.34 -21.06 -19.01
CA GLU A 418 16.41 -21.95 -19.48
C GLU A 418 17.31 -22.44 -18.33
N GLN A 419 17.58 -21.60 -17.32
CA GLN A 419 18.37 -22.02 -16.13
C GLN A 419 17.66 -23.07 -15.27
N LEU A 420 16.33 -23.01 -15.16
CA LEU A 420 15.54 -23.89 -14.30
C LEU A 420 15.18 -25.23 -14.96
N GLY A 421 15.39 -25.37 -16.28
CA GLY A 421 15.06 -26.59 -17.01
C GLY A 421 13.56 -26.91 -16.92
N THR A 422 13.20 -28.16 -16.60
CA THR A 422 11.81 -28.66 -16.55
C THR A 422 11.12 -28.55 -15.18
N ASP A 423 11.71 -27.85 -14.20
CA ASP A 423 11.07 -27.68 -12.89
C ASP A 423 9.85 -26.76 -12.98
N ARG A 424 8.66 -27.39 -13.05
CA ARG A 424 7.37 -26.70 -13.19
C ARG A 424 7.06 -25.77 -12.02
N SER A 425 7.51 -26.11 -10.80
CA SER A 425 7.23 -25.30 -9.61
C SER A 425 8.01 -23.99 -9.64
N ALA A 426 9.29 -24.05 -10.05
CA ALA A 426 10.12 -22.86 -10.19
C ALA A 426 9.72 -22.00 -11.41
N GLN A 427 9.20 -22.61 -12.47
CA GLN A 427 8.69 -21.90 -13.65
C GLN A 427 7.43 -21.08 -13.37
N GLN A 428 6.53 -21.54 -12.48
CA GLN A 428 5.34 -20.78 -12.08
C GLN A 428 5.72 -19.47 -11.35
N CYS A 429 6.75 -19.51 -10.49
CA CYS A 429 7.27 -18.30 -9.82
C CYS A 429 7.86 -17.24 -10.77
N LEU A 430 8.19 -17.62 -12.02
CA LEU A 430 8.68 -16.69 -13.05
C LEU A 430 7.55 -16.09 -13.91
N GLN A 431 6.32 -16.63 -13.84
CA GLN A 431 5.16 -16.10 -14.55
C GLN A 431 4.44 -15.07 -13.68
N THR A 432 5.13 -13.99 -13.33
CA THR A 432 4.53 -12.89 -12.59
C THR A 432 4.43 -11.64 -13.44
N ARG A 433 3.29 -10.96 -13.26
CA ARG A 433 2.94 -9.68 -13.89
C ARG A 433 3.54 -8.49 -13.15
N LEU A 434 4.04 -8.72 -11.94
CA LEU A 434 4.62 -7.68 -11.10
C LEU A 434 5.83 -7.06 -11.78
N LEU A 435 5.86 -5.74 -11.86
CA LEU A 435 6.96 -4.99 -12.45
C LEU A 435 8.26 -5.22 -11.66
N PHE A 436 8.18 -5.20 -10.32
CA PHE A 436 9.31 -5.44 -9.42
C PHE A 436 9.02 -6.61 -8.49
N HIS A 437 9.77 -7.70 -8.63
CA HIS A 437 9.50 -8.91 -7.88
C HIS A 437 10.75 -9.74 -7.57
N HIS A 438 10.62 -10.63 -6.60
CA HIS A 438 11.55 -11.72 -6.34
C HIS A 438 10.76 -13.01 -6.20
N ASN A 439 11.00 -13.99 -7.08
CA ASN A 439 10.32 -15.29 -7.10
C ASN A 439 8.79 -15.18 -7.01
N GLY A 440 8.19 -14.39 -7.90
CA GLY A 440 6.73 -14.22 -7.95
C GLY A 440 6.12 -13.27 -6.92
N ARG A 441 6.87 -12.84 -5.90
CA ARG A 441 6.38 -11.92 -4.86
C ARG A 441 6.85 -10.48 -5.09
N PRO A 442 6.03 -9.46 -4.76
CA PRO A 442 6.47 -8.06 -4.82
C PRO A 442 7.74 -7.86 -3.99
N TRP A 443 8.57 -6.89 -4.37
CA TRP A 443 9.68 -6.48 -3.51
C TRP A 443 9.16 -5.99 -2.15
N PRO A 444 9.85 -6.34 -1.04
CA PRO A 444 9.53 -5.74 0.24
C PRO A 444 9.85 -4.24 0.19
N THR A 445 9.12 -3.45 0.97
CA THR A 445 9.29 -1.98 1.05
C THR A 445 10.74 -1.61 1.42
N SER A 446 11.36 -2.39 2.29
CA SER A 446 12.75 -2.27 2.71
C SER A 446 13.76 -2.32 1.55
N HIS A 447 13.46 -3.03 0.46
CA HIS A 447 14.35 -3.08 -0.70
C HIS A 447 14.40 -1.72 -1.41
N LEU A 448 13.25 -1.08 -1.69
CA LEU A 448 13.26 0.26 -2.28
C LEU A 448 13.87 1.28 -1.31
N THR A 449 13.63 1.14 -0.01
CA THR A 449 14.29 1.94 1.03
C THR A 449 15.80 1.88 0.92
N ASP A 450 16.37 0.68 0.77
CA ASP A 450 17.80 0.49 0.59
C ASP A 450 18.33 1.07 -0.72
N VAL A 451 17.58 0.94 -1.82
CA VAL A 451 17.96 1.53 -3.12
C VAL A 451 18.06 3.04 -3.01
N VAL A 452 17.04 3.70 -2.45
CA VAL A 452 17.04 5.16 -2.25
C VAL A 452 18.13 5.58 -1.28
N ALA A 453 18.30 4.88 -0.16
CA ALA A 453 19.31 5.20 0.85
C ALA A 453 20.75 5.09 0.31
N LYS A 454 21.02 4.09 -0.55
CA LYS A 454 22.32 3.96 -1.24
C LYS A 454 22.54 5.11 -2.22
N ALA A 455 21.53 5.42 -3.04
CA ALA A 455 21.64 6.50 -4.03
C ALA A 455 21.81 7.87 -3.36
N THR A 456 21.09 8.17 -2.28
CA THR A 456 21.26 9.45 -1.58
C THR A 456 22.60 9.53 -0.87
N LEU A 457 23.12 8.42 -0.34
CA LEU A 457 24.48 8.38 0.22
C LEU A 457 25.53 8.68 -0.86
N GLU A 458 25.34 8.18 -2.07
CA GLU A 458 26.25 8.46 -3.18
C GLU A 458 26.15 9.91 -3.68
N VAL A 459 24.92 10.36 -4.00
CA VAL A 459 24.65 11.62 -4.68
C VAL A 459 24.66 12.81 -3.72
N TRP A 460 24.11 12.64 -2.51
CA TRP A 460 23.93 13.70 -1.52
C TRP A 460 24.91 13.62 -0.35
N ARG A 461 25.71 12.54 -0.28
CA ARG A 461 26.57 12.23 0.87
C ARG A 461 25.81 12.07 2.18
N GLN A 462 24.51 11.80 2.09
CA GLN A 462 23.59 11.66 3.21
C GLN A 462 22.66 10.48 2.97
N ARG A 463 22.63 9.54 3.91
CA ARG A 463 21.76 8.38 3.85
C ARG A 463 20.39 8.76 4.38
N ILE A 464 19.37 8.74 3.52
CA ILE A 464 17.97 8.94 3.94
C ILE A 464 17.11 7.79 3.42
N ASN A 465 16.06 7.44 4.15
CA ASN A 465 15.11 6.44 3.73
C ASN A 465 13.99 7.04 2.84
N VAL A 466 13.15 6.19 2.29
CA VAL A 466 12.00 6.56 1.46
C VAL A 466 10.98 7.45 2.19
N ARG A 467 10.82 7.28 3.51
CA ARG A 467 9.94 8.10 4.36
C ARG A 467 10.42 9.55 4.41
N THR A 468 11.69 9.75 4.77
CA THR A 468 12.32 11.08 4.79
C THR A 468 12.31 11.71 3.40
N TYR A 469 12.60 10.94 2.35
CA TYR A 469 12.56 11.45 0.97
C TYR A 469 11.14 11.88 0.56
N ARG A 470 10.11 11.09 0.90
CA ARG A 470 8.70 11.43 0.61
C ARG A 470 8.32 12.75 1.28
N GLN A 471 8.60 12.90 2.58
CA GLN A 471 8.32 14.15 3.29
C GLN A 471 9.08 15.33 2.70
N LEU A 472 10.34 15.12 2.30
CA LEU A 472 11.13 16.13 1.60
C LEU A 472 10.50 16.54 0.26
N ALA A 473 10.05 15.57 -0.54
CA ALA A 473 9.40 15.84 -1.81
C ALA A 473 8.08 16.61 -1.65
N ILE A 474 7.32 16.33 -0.59
CA ILE A 474 6.13 17.10 -0.20
C ILE A 474 6.54 18.54 0.12
N ALA A 475 7.50 18.74 1.03
CA ALA A 475 7.96 20.08 1.42
C ALA A 475 8.48 20.90 0.23
N VAL A 476 9.22 20.28 -0.70
CA VAL A 476 9.68 20.91 -1.94
C VAL A 476 8.50 21.37 -2.80
N THR A 477 7.46 20.55 -2.91
CA THR A 477 6.27 20.85 -3.72
C THR A 477 5.42 21.95 -3.09
N GLU A 478 5.26 21.93 -1.77
CA GLU A 478 4.59 23.02 -1.07
C GLU A 478 5.33 24.35 -1.24
N LYS A 479 6.67 24.33 -1.22
CA LYS A 479 7.48 25.54 -1.38
C LYS A 479 7.51 26.08 -2.81
N HIS A 480 7.62 25.21 -3.81
CA HIS A 480 7.92 25.64 -5.20
C HIS A 480 6.78 25.44 -6.20
N VAL A 481 5.74 24.67 -5.87
CA VAL A 481 4.67 24.31 -6.82
C VAL A 481 3.31 24.87 -6.39
N ARG A 482 2.98 24.90 -5.09
CA ARG A 482 1.69 25.45 -4.63
C ARG A 482 1.47 26.91 -5.04
N GLU A 483 2.52 27.72 -5.11
CA GLU A 483 2.42 29.11 -5.63
C GLU A 483 2.10 29.18 -7.13
N VAL A 484 2.44 28.14 -7.91
CA VAL A 484 2.21 28.08 -9.37
C VAL A 484 0.78 27.62 -9.70
N VAL A 485 0.16 26.79 -8.84
CA VAL A 485 -1.21 26.29 -9.03
C VAL A 485 -2.26 27.26 -8.43
N GLY A 486 -1.89 28.06 -7.43
CA GLY A 486 -2.77 29.06 -6.79
C GLY A 486 -3.19 30.25 -7.67
N ILE A 487 -2.63 30.40 -8.87
CA ILE A 487 -3.02 31.43 -9.85
C ILE A 487 -4.15 30.93 -10.78
N GLY A 488 -4.47 29.63 -10.77
CA GLY A 488 -5.51 29.03 -11.61
C GLY A 488 -6.93 29.05 -11.02
N HIS A 489 -7.08 29.29 -9.71
CA HIS A 489 -8.40 29.27 -9.04
C HIS A 489 -8.94 30.66 -8.67
N SER A 490 -8.23 31.73 -8.99
CA SER A 490 -8.58 33.11 -8.60
C SER A 490 -8.97 34.04 -9.77
N SER A 491 -9.29 33.50 -10.96
CA SER A 491 -9.67 34.31 -12.12
C SER A 491 -10.94 33.89 -12.88
N VAL A 492 -11.77 32.98 -12.34
CA VAL A 492 -13.10 32.68 -12.91
C VAL A 492 -14.17 33.01 -11.89
N GLY A 493 -14.54 34.28 -11.81
CA GLY A 493 -15.58 34.74 -10.88
C GLY A 493 -15.62 36.24 -10.66
N SER A 494 -15.44 37.06 -11.69
CA SER A 494 -15.84 38.48 -11.63
C SER A 494 -15.94 39.04 -13.04
N HIS A 495 -17.06 38.74 -13.72
CA HIS A 495 -17.77 39.64 -14.63
C HIS A 495 -18.91 38.87 -15.30
N MET A 496 -20.04 38.82 -14.59
CA MET A 496 -21.40 38.85 -15.15
C MET A 496 -22.32 39.13 -13.96
N ASP A 497 -22.47 40.42 -13.66
CA ASP A 497 -23.73 41.11 -13.37
C ASP A 497 -23.46 42.61 -13.27
#